data_AF-G3B028-F1
#
_entry.id   AF-G3B028-F1
#
_cell.length_a   1.000
_cell.length_b   1.000
_cell.length_c   1.000
_cell.angle_alpha   90.00
_cell.angle_beta   90.00
_cell.angle_gamma   90.00
#
_symmetry.space_group_name_H-M   'P 1'
#
loop_
_entity.id
_entity.type
_entity.pdbx_description
1 polymer ?
#
loop_
_entity_poly.entity_id
_entity_poly.type
_entity_poly.pdbx_seq_one_letter_code
_entity_poly.pdbx_strand_id
1 'polypeptide(L)'
;KIVIIGVHSFLPTKFVKSMIGQTTGNSIRVVDAATKAVEAWVRSDTEPGFESMYHIETIALEGQGTVSERVERSAALLNNWADLIHECDFLYVVGHSHGAIVAIELLAYLLRSESPISISGSKVGLLSMAGPINGPISQLETKIVVRAYTQRENEVLSELVQLSKPESAESERLQQALNTLVTHNVKVTLAASTTDQLVPIDSALATTWYHPNIYRCVYIDDGPISIPPFVASLWNLVLVARNIGHLEHGIAKDLSERCVGRPPGGGHNRIVSQAGVHETALRFALETTNLSRQRDLMVIPSAYDGQTSLYKLPWTVRELVHDVLQTKHITAFKLVEELVSSFQTWEDVGKQWKDFKFALEAIDNADGEELLT
;
A
#
# COMPACT_ATOMS: atom_id res chain seq x y z
N LYS A 1 -5.85 -16.43 -20.01
CA LYS A 1 -6.96 -16.33 -19.04
C LYS A 1 -6.50 -15.51 -17.84
N ILE A 2 -7.23 -14.45 -17.50
CA ILE A 2 -6.92 -13.57 -16.37
C ILE A 2 -8.09 -13.64 -15.39
N VAL A 3 -7.81 -13.83 -14.10
CA VAL A 3 -8.82 -13.84 -13.05
C VAL A 3 -8.53 -12.68 -12.10
N ILE A 4 -9.52 -11.82 -11.88
CA ILE A 4 -9.42 -10.69 -10.96
C ILE A 4 -10.32 -10.95 -9.76
N ILE A 5 -9.76 -10.95 -8.55
CA ILE A 5 -10.52 -11.06 -7.29
C ILE A 5 -10.47 -9.72 -6.58
N GLY A 6 -11.61 -9.04 -6.45
CA GLY A 6 -11.72 -7.77 -5.73
C GLY A 6 -12.33 -7.96 -4.34
N VAL A 7 -11.63 -7.51 -3.30
CA VAL A 7 -12.07 -7.61 -1.90
C VAL A 7 -12.29 -6.20 -1.33
N HIS A 8 -13.56 -5.86 -1.09
CA HIS A 8 -13.90 -4.54 -0.54
C HIS A 8 -13.79 -4.49 0.99
N SER A 9 -13.66 -3.29 1.54
CA SER A 9 -13.72 -3.04 2.98
C SER A 9 -15.16 -3.13 3.49
N PHE A 10 -15.38 -3.76 4.64
CA PHE A 10 -16.67 -3.68 5.32
C PHE A 10 -16.44 -3.16 6.74
N LEU A 11 -16.64 -1.86 6.93
CA LEU A 11 -16.54 -1.18 8.23
C LEU A 11 -17.92 -0.65 8.65
N PRO A 12 -18.20 -0.52 9.96
CA PRO A 12 -19.49 -0.06 10.45
C PRO A 12 -19.91 1.29 9.85
N THR A 13 -21.15 1.41 9.35
CA THR A 13 -21.60 2.59 8.59
C THR A 13 -21.45 3.91 9.35
N LYS A 14 -21.74 3.92 10.66
CA LYS A 14 -21.57 5.11 11.50
C LYS A 14 -20.11 5.50 11.67
N PHE A 15 -19.23 4.50 11.78
CA PHE A 15 -17.78 4.71 11.84
C PHE A 15 -17.28 5.33 10.54
N VAL A 16 -17.62 4.73 9.40
CA VAL A 16 -17.26 5.23 8.07
C VAL A 16 -17.74 6.67 7.89
N LYS A 17 -19.01 6.95 8.21
CA LYS A 17 -19.60 8.30 8.06
C LYS A 17 -18.79 9.38 8.78
N SER A 18 -18.23 9.06 9.94
CA SER A 18 -17.50 10.05 10.73
C SER A 18 -16.00 10.09 10.50
N MET A 19 -15.36 8.96 10.17
CA MET A 19 -13.90 8.90 10.01
C MET A 19 -13.46 9.04 8.56
N ILE A 20 -14.30 8.63 7.61
CA ILE A 20 -13.96 8.60 6.19
C ILE A 20 -14.83 9.59 5.42
N GLY A 21 -16.11 9.70 5.77
CA GLY A 21 -17.12 10.47 5.06
C GLY A 21 -18.10 9.54 4.35
N GLN A 22 -18.34 9.71 3.06
CA GLN A 22 -19.29 8.84 2.34
C GLN A 22 -18.70 7.46 2.03
N THR A 23 -19.50 6.41 2.22
CA THR A 23 -19.25 5.05 1.71
C THR A 23 -19.28 5.12 0.18
N THR A 24 -18.12 5.18 -0.45
CA THR A 24 -18.03 5.32 -1.90
C THR A 24 -17.56 4.04 -2.60
N GLY A 25 -16.92 3.11 -1.89
CA GLY A 25 -16.48 1.84 -2.49
C GLY A 25 -17.49 0.70 -2.32
N ASN A 26 -17.45 -0.24 -3.27
CA ASN A 26 -17.95 -1.61 -3.15
C ASN A 26 -17.00 -2.53 -3.94
N SER A 27 -17.17 -3.85 -3.85
CA SER A 27 -16.26 -4.81 -4.52
C SER A 27 -16.33 -4.70 -6.04
N ILE A 28 -17.49 -4.36 -6.59
CA ILE A 28 -17.70 -4.13 -8.02
C ILE A 28 -16.80 -2.99 -8.52
N ARG A 29 -16.75 -1.86 -7.80
CA ARG A 29 -15.86 -0.74 -8.15
C ARG A 29 -14.38 -1.12 -8.10
N VAL A 30 -13.99 -2.02 -7.20
CA VAL A 30 -12.62 -2.50 -7.09
C VAL A 30 -12.27 -3.34 -8.32
N VAL A 31 -13.12 -4.30 -8.69
CA VAL A 31 -12.89 -5.13 -9.90
C VAL A 31 -12.99 -4.32 -11.18
N ASP A 32 -13.92 -3.36 -11.29
CA ASP A 32 -14.06 -2.50 -12.47
C ASP A 32 -12.79 -1.67 -12.71
N ALA A 33 -12.21 -1.11 -11.65
CA ALA A 33 -10.96 -0.35 -11.76
C ALA A 33 -9.79 -1.25 -12.16
N ALA A 34 -9.69 -2.44 -11.57
CA ALA A 34 -8.68 -3.43 -11.90
C ALA A 34 -8.80 -3.94 -13.35
N THR A 35 -10.02 -4.25 -13.81
CA THR A 35 -10.31 -4.67 -15.19
C THR A 35 -9.87 -3.61 -16.17
N LYS A 36 -10.27 -2.34 -15.97
CA LYS A 36 -9.87 -1.23 -16.84
C LYS A 36 -8.34 -1.08 -16.92
N ALA A 37 -7.64 -1.28 -15.80
CA ALA A 37 -6.19 -1.21 -15.78
C ALA A 37 -5.53 -2.38 -16.53
N VAL A 38 -6.08 -3.60 -16.42
CA VAL A 38 -5.62 -4.75 -17.22
C VAL A 38 -5.84 -4.50 -18.71
N GLU A 39 -7.02 -4.02 -19.10
CA GLU A 39 -7.32 -3.67 -20.49
C GLU A 39 -6.44 -2.53 -21.01
N ALA A 40 -6.10 -1.56 -20.17
CA ALA A 40 -5.18 -0.48 -20.51
C ALA A 40 -3.75 -1.01 -20.72
N TRP A 41 -3.23 -1.81 -19.77
CA TRP A 41 -1.92 -2.43 -19.85
C TRP A 41 -1.78 -3.33 -21.08
N VAL A 42 -2.80 -4.15 -21.38
CA VAL A 42 -2.78 -4.97 -22.60
C VAL A 42 -2.69 -4.08 -23.85
N ARG A 43 -3.47 -3.00 -23.93
CA ARG A 43 -3.43 -2.11 -25.11
C ARG A 43 -2.12 -1.33 -25.25
N SER A 44 -1.44 -0.98 -24.16
CA SER A 44 -0.19 -0.22 -24.20
C SER A 44 1.04 -1.08 -24.44
N ASP A 45 1.05 -2.30 -23.88
CA ASP A 45 2.27 -3.11 -23.76
C ASP A 45 2.23 -4.41 -24.57
N THR A 46 1.17 -4.65 -25.36
CA THR A 46 1.08 -5.82 -26.25
C THR A 46 0.87 -5.43 -27.72
N GLU A 47 1.24 -6.34 -28.62
CA GLU A 47 1.11 -6.16 -30.06
C GLU A 47 -0.37 -6.00 -30.48
N PRO A 48 -0.67 -5.14 -31.48
CA PRO A 48 -2.02 -5.00 -32.01
C PRO A 48 -2.64 -6.36 -32.41
N GLY A 49 -3.84 -6.65 -31.92
CA GLY A 49 -4.55 -7.93 -32.16
C GLY A 49 -4.56 -8.89 -30.98
N PHE A 50 -3.74 -8.64 -29.95
CA PHE A 50 -3.75 -9.41 -28.70
C PHE A 50 -5.07 -9.27 -27.93
N GLU A 51 -5.91 -8.27 -28.25
CA GLU A 51 -7.21 -8.06 -27.59
C GLU A 51 -8.18 -9.24 -27.76
N SER A 52 -7.98 -10.04 -28.81
CA SER A 52 -8.75 -11.28 -29.04
C SER A 52 -8.18 -12.52 -28.34
N MET A 53 -7.02 -12.40 -27.70
CA MET A 53 -6.24 -13.51 -27.14
C MET A 53 -6.33 -13.62 -25.61
N TYR A 54 -6.94 -12.65 -24.94
CA TYR A 54 -7.15 -12.70 -23.50
C TYR A 54 -8.64 -12.74 -23.16
N HIS A 55 -8.93 -13.24 -21.97
CA HIS A 55 -10.26 -13.27 -21.38
C HIS A 55 -10.11 -12.92 -19.90
N ILE A 56 -10.91 -11.97 -19.41
CA ILE A 56 -10.92 -11.53 -18.01
C ILE A 56 -12.19 -12.06 -17.36
N GLU A 57 -12.02 -12.80 -16.27
CA GLU A 57 -13.09 -13.14 -15.35
C GLU A 57 -12.90 -12.37 -14.05
N THR A 58 -14.01 -11.87 -13.48
CA THR A 58 -13.98 -11.06 -12.27
C THR A 58 -14.80 -11.70 -11.16
N ILE A 59 -14.27 -11.66 -9.94
CA ILE A 59 -14.92 -12.17 -8.74
C ILE A 59 -14.91 -11.06 -7.71
N ALA A 60 -16.09 -10.56 -7.38
CA ALA A 60 -16.28 -9.46 -6.43
C ALA A 60 -16.70 -10.04 -5.07
N LEU A 61 -15.85 -9.93 -4.06
CA LEU A 61 -16.05 -10.50 -2.73
C LEU A 61 -16.45 -9.43 -1.72
N GLU A 62 -17.62 -9.63 -1.10
CA GLU A 62 -18.16 -8.78 -0.03
C GLU A 62 -18.57 -9.63 1.18
N GLY A 63 -18.47 -9.03 2.36
CA GLY A 63 -18.91 -9.69 3.59
C GLY A 63 -18.59 -8.86 4.81
N GLN A 64 -19.49 -8.92 5.79
CA GLN A 64 -19.27 -8.35 7.12
C GLN A 64 -18.61 -9.37 8.04
N GLY A 65 -17.97 -8.89 9.09
CA GLY A 65 -17.36 -9.73 10.12
C GLY A 65 -15.87 -9.50 10.25
N THR A 66 -15.27 -10.28 11.14
CA THR A 66 -13.84 -10.24 11.39
C THR A 66 -13.05 -10.70 10.17
N VAL A 67 -11.74 -10.43 10.14
CA VAL A 67 -10.89 -10.87 9.03
C VAL A 67 -11.01 -12.38 8.83
N SER A 68 -10.91 -13.16 9.91
CA SER A 68 -11.00 -14.62 9.85
C SER A 68 -12.34 -15.13 9.32
N GLU A 69 -13.47 -14.58 9.82
CA GLU A 69 -14.81 -14.95 9.32
C GLU A 69 -14.96 -14.65 7.82
N ARG A 70 -14.39 -13.52 7.37
CA ARG A 70 -14.43 -13.11 5.97
C ARG A 70 -13.56 -14.01 5.10
N VAL A 71 -12.36 -14.36 5.54
CA VAL A 71 -11.47 -15.29 4.83
C VAL A 71 -12.15 -16.65 4.65
N GLU A 72 -12.73 -17.21 5.71
CA GLU A 72 -13.42 -18.51 5.66
C GLU A 72 -14.59 -18.49 4.66
N ARG A 73 -15.46 -17.49 4.75
CA ARG A 73 -16.62 -17.35 3.83
C ARG A 73 -16.19 -17.11 2.40
N SER A 74 -15.19 -16.24 2.19
CA SER A 74 -14.66 -15.97 0.86
C SER A 74 -14.01 -17.20 0.25
N ALA A 75 -13.22 -17.97 1.01
CA ALA A 75 -12.65 -19.23 0.55
C ALA A 75 -13.74 -20.23 0.16
N ALA A 76 -14.78 -20.38 0.99
CA ALA A 76 -15.92 -21.24 0.68
C ALA A 76 -16.64 -20.82 -0.62
N LEU A 77 -16.82 -19.51 -0.84
CA LEU A 77 -17.41 -18.97 -2.06
C LEU A 77 -16.52 -19.23 -3.29
N LEU A 78 -15.21 -19.07 -3.17
CA LEU A 78 -14.26 -19.25 -4.27
C LEU A 78 -14.24 -20.68 -4.83
N ASN A 79 -14.73 -21.67 -4.09
CA ASN A 79 -14.90 -23.03 -4.61
C ASN A 79 -15.81 -23.09 -5.85
N ASN A 80 -16.76 -22.15 -6.00
CA ASN A 80 -17.60 -22.06 -7.21
C ASN A 80 -16.82 -21.66 -8.47
N TRP A 81 -15.60 -21.14 -8.31
CA TRP A 81 -14.69 -20.72 -9.37
C TRP A 81 -13.34 -21.47 -9.30
N ALA A 82 -13.29 -22.63 -8.64
CA ALA A 82 -12.05 -23.38 -8.42
C ALA A 82 -11.33 -23.70 -9.74
N ASP A 83 -12.05 -24.24 -10.72
CA ASP A 83 -11.51 -24.58 -12.05
C ASP A 83 -10.97 -23.35 -12.77
N LEU A 84 -11.71 -22.24 -12.70
CA LEU A 84 -11.30 -20.98 -13.31
C LEU A 84 -10.00 -20.43 -12.71
N ILE A 85 -9.87 -20.48 -11.37
CA ILE A 85 -8.66 -20.04 -10.66
C ILE A 85 -7.50 -20.98 -10.97
N HIS A 86 -7.74 -22.28 -11.02
CA HIS A 86 -6.73 -23.29 -11.34
C HIS A 86 -6.15 -23.12 -12.75
N GLU A 87 -7.01 -22.80 -13.72
CA GLU A 87 -6.63 -22.70 -15.14
C GLU A 87 -6.14 -21.30 -15.56
N CYS A 88 -6.10 -20.32 -14.65
CA CYS A 88 -5.72 -18.96 -15.02
C CYS A 88 -4.21 -18.82 -15.26
N ASP A 89 -3.81 -17.99 -16.22
CA ASP A 89 -2.40 -17.65 -16.45
C ASP A 89 -1.94 -16.54 -15.51
N PHE A 90 -2.88 -15.68 -15.09
CA PHE A 90 -2.65 -14.58 -14.17
C PHE A 90 -3.82 -14.45 -13.19
N LEU A 91 -3.49 -14.54 -11.91
CA LEU A 91 -4.41 -14.26 -10.80
C LEU A 91 -4.04 -12.90 -10.20
N TYR A 92 -4.98 -11.95 -10.27
CA TYR A 92 -4.82 -10.61 -9.73
C TYR A 92 -5.79 -10.37 -8.57
N VAL A 93 -5.26 -10.25 -7.36
CA VAL A 93 -6.07 -10.01 -6.16
C VAL A 93 -5.93 -8.56 -5.73
N VAL A 94 -7.05 -7.86 -5.56
CA VAL A 94 -7.06 -6.44 -5.21
C VAL A 94 -7.90 -6.23 -3.97
N GLY A 95 -7.31 -5.58 -2.96
CA GLY A 95 -7.98 -5.28 -1.70
C GLY A 95 -7.87 -3.81 -1.34
N HIS A 96 -8.91 -3.28 -0.69
CA HIS A 96 -8.95 -1.90 -0.21
C HIS A 96 -9.22 -1.84 1.30
N SER A 97 -8.47 -1.00 2.03
CA SER A 97 -8.69 -0.74 3.45
C SER A 97 -8.72 -2.05 4.25
N HIS A 98 -9.71 -2.29 5.10
CA HIS A 98 -9.86 -3.56 5.80
C HIS A 98 -9.94 -4.78 4.84
N GLY A 99 -10.48 -4.60 3.63
CA GLY A 99 -10.48 -5.62 2.58
C GLY A 99 -9.09 -6.00 2.07
N ALA A 100 -8.09 -5.13 2.22
CA ALA A 100 -6.70 -5.47 1.88
C ALA A 100 -6.10 -6.52 2.81
N ILE A 101 -6.44 -6.47 4.11
CA ILE A 101 -6.02 -7.48 5.10
C ILE A 101 -6.64 -8.83 4.74
N VAL A 102 -7.95 -8.83 4.46
CA VAL A 102 -8.67 -10.03 4.00
C VAL A 102 -8.09 -10.57 2.69
N ALA A 103 -7.74 -9.72 1.73
CA ALA A 103 -7.14 -10.15 0.47
C ALA A 103 -5.79 -10.86 0.66
N ILE A 104 -4.92 -10.32 1.54
CA ILE A 104 -3.62 -10.92 1.86
C ILE A 104 -3.82 -12.30 2.50
N GLU A 105 -4.68 -12.39 3.51
CA GLU A 105 -4.91 -13.64 4.24
C GLU A 105 -5.68 -14.68 3.43
N LEU A 106 -6.64 -14.25 2.61
CA LEU A 106 -7.38 -15.13 1.70
C LEU A 106 -6.43 -15.72 0.66
N LEU A 107 -5.59 -14.90 0.02
CA LEU A 107 -4.63 -15.41 -0.94
C LEU A 107 -3.62 -16.36 -0.26
N ALA A 108 -3.18 -16.06 0.96
CA ALA A 108 -2.32 -16.95 1.73
C ALA A 108 -3.02 -18.28 2.06
N TYR A 109 -4.33 -18.26 2.36
CA TYR A 109 -5.12 -19.48 2.53
C TYR A 109 -5.17 -20.32 1.25
N LEU A 110 -5.45 -19.69 0.10
CA LEU A 110 -5.55 -20.38 -1.20
C LEU A 110 -4.23 -20.99 -1.68
N LEU A 111 -3.09 -20.42 -1.27
CA LEU A 111 -1.76 -20.91 -1.62
C LEU A 111 -1.28 -22.07 -0.73
N ARG A 112 -1.99 -22.40 0.36
CA ARG A 112 -1.62 -23.57 1.17
C ARG A 112 -1.88 -24.85 0.37
N SER A 113 -1.04 -25.85 0.58
CA SER A 113 -1.21 -27.20 0.01
C SER A 113 -2.53 -27.88 0.38
N GLU A 114 -3.15 -27.46 1.48
CA GLU A 114 -4.44 -28.00 1.96
C GLU A 114 -5.64 -27.30 1.32
N SER A 115 -5.42 -26.22 0.56
CA SER A 115 -6.48 -25.51 -0.14
C SER A 115 -7.14 -26.45 -1.17
N PRO A 116 -8.48 -26.48 -1.24
CA PRO A 116 -9.18 -27.23 -2.29
C PRO A 116 -8.97 -26.62 -3.69
N ILE A 117 -8.49 -25.38 -3.76
CA ILE A 117 -8.19 -24.66 -5.00
C ILE A 117 -6.68 -24.67 -5.20
N SER A 118 -6.22 -25.36 -6.25
CA SER A 118 -4.80 -25.41 -6.59
C SER A 118 -4.42 -24.24 -7.49
N ILE A 119 -3.59 -23.31 -6.99
CA ILE A 119 -2.97 -22.27 -7.81
C ILE A 119 -1.61 -22.78 -8.25
N SER A 120 -1.48 -23.19 -9.51
CA SER A 120 -0.25 -23.76 -10.05
C SER A 120 0.05 -23.20 -11.44
N GLY A 121 1.29 -22.74 -11.64
CA GLY A 121 1.73 -22.21 -12.94
C GLY A 121 1.30 -20.76 -13.24
N SER A 122 0.29 -20.23 -12.53
CA SER A 122 -0.16 -18.84 -12.69
C SER A 122 0.87 -17.83 -12.17
N LYS A 123 1.01 -16.68 -12.85
CA LYS A 123 1.56 -15.49 -12.20
C LYS A 123 0.53 -14.98 -11.19
N VAL A 124 0.98 -14.51 -10.03
CA VAL A 124 0.09 -14.01 -8.97
C VAL A 124 0.53 -12.63 -8.53
N GLY A 125 -0.37 -11.66 -8.67
CA GLY A 125 -0.20 -10.29 -8.21
C GLY A 125 -1.22 -9.95 -7.12
N LEU A 126 -0.79 -9.19 -6.11
CA LEU A 126 -1.68 -8.63 -5.10
C LEU A 126 -1.49 -7.11 -5.01
N LEU A 127 -2.58 -6.36 -5.07
CA LEU A 127 -2.62 -4.92 -4.78
C LEU A 127 -3.38 -4.67 -3.48
N SER A 128 -2.68 -4.13 -2.49
CA SER A 128 -3.23 -3.60 -1.24
C SER A 128 -3.32 -2.08 -1.32
N MET A 129 -4.53 -1.52 -1.32
CA MET A 129 -4.75 -0.08 -1.33
C MET A 129 -5.22 0.40 0.04
N ALA A 130 -4.51 1.35 0.64
CA ALA A 130 -4.83 1.93 1.95
C ALA A 130 -5.06 0.86 3.04
N GLY A 131 -4.35 -0.26 2.99
CA GLY A 131 -4.52 -1.36 3.94
C GLY A 131 -3.98 -0.99 5.32
N PRO A 132 -4.73 -1.15 6.42
CA PRO A 132 -4.28 -0.80 7.78
C PRO A 132 -3.31 -1.85 8.35
N ILE A 133 -2.19 -2.12 7.66
CA ILE A 133 -1.27 -3.22 7.98
C ILE A 133 -0.65 -3.05 9.37
N ASN A 134 -0.19 -1.85 9.71
CA ASN A 134 0.27 -1.49 11.06
C ASN A 134 -0.80 -0.68 11.81
N GLY A 135 -2.08 -0.93 11.52
CA GLY A 135 -3.21 -0.28 12.17
C GLY A 135 -3.60 1.10 11.61
N PRO A 136 -4.67 1.71 12.17
CA PRO A 136 -5.18 3.01 11.77
C PRO A 136 -4.36 4.16 12.39
N ILE A 137 -4.72 5.39 12.02
CA ILE A 137 -4.15 6.61 12.61
C ILE A 137 -4.34 6.58 14.12
N SER A 138 -3.24 6.71 14.88
CA SER A 138 -3.22 6.52 16.35
C SER A 138 -4.20 7.44 17.10
N GLN A 139 -4.40 8.68 16.62
CA GLN A 139 -5.37 9.61 17.22
C GLN A 139 -6.84 9.16 17.06
N LEU A 140 -7.09 8.10 16.28
CA LEU A 140 -8.41 7.51 16.10
C LEU A 140 -8.66 6.32 17.03
N GLU A 141 -7.67 5.73 17.68
CA GLU A 141 -7.84 4.52 18.52
C GLU A 141 -8.91 4.72 19.60
N THR A 142 -8.84 5.80 20.38
CA THR A 142 -9.86 6.13 21.38
C THR A 142 -11.24 6.37 20.77
N LYS A 143 -11.31 6.90 19.55
CA LYS A 143 -12.58 7.14 18.84
C LYS A 143 -13.16 5.86 18.25
N ILE A 144 -12.32 4.90 17.88
CA ILE A 144 -12.70 3.57 17.40
C ILE A 144 -13.39 2.81 18.53
N VAL A 145 -12.79 2.77 19.72
CA VAL A 145 -13.30 2.02 20.88
C VAL A 145 -14.67 2.52 21.36
N VAL A 146 -14.91 3.83 21.35
CA VAL A 146 -16.16 4.43 21.87
C VAL A 146 -17.35 4.29 20.90
N ARG A 147 -17.13 3.86 19.66
CA ARG A 147 -18.13 3.97 18.57
C ARG A 147 -18.63 2.65 18.00
N ALA A 148 -18.25 1.54 18.59
CA ALA A 148 -18.92 0.27 18.35
C ALA A 148 -20.28 0.27 19.06
N TYR A 149 -21.39 0.15 18.31
CA TYR A 149 -22.74 0.15 18.89
C TYR A 149 -23.26 -1.28 19.11
N THR A 150 -22.64 -2.26 18.48
CA THR A 150 -22.90 -3.68 18.67
C THR A 150 -21.61 -4.41 19.00
N GLN A 151 -21.72 -5.58 19.64
CA GLN A 151 -20.58 -6.44 19.92
C GLN A 151 -19.81 -6.79 18.64
N ARG A 152 -20.52 -7.14 17.56
CA ARG A 152 -19.93 -7.52 16.26
C ARG A 152 -19.17 -6.35 15.60
N GLU A 153 -19.70 -5.14 15.68
CA GLU A 153 -18.98 -3.96 15.20
C GLU A 153 -17.71 -3.70 16.03
N ASN A 154 -17.74 -4.00 17.33
CA ASN A 154 -16.59 -3.84 18.21
C ASN A 154 -15.48 -4.82 17.85
N GLU A 155 -15.81 -6.08 17.57
CA GLU A 155 -14.84 -7.10 17.15
C GLU A 155 -14.06 -6.65 15.91
N VAL A 156 -14.77 -6.19 14.86
CA VAL A 156 -14.14 -5.69 13.62
C VAL A 156 -13.27 -4.46 13.86
N LEU A 157 -13.77 -3.51 14.65
CA LEU A 157 -13.04 -2.29 14.96
C LEU A 157 -11.84 -2.54 15.87
N SER A 158 -11.93 -3.54 16.76
CA SER A 158 -10.84 -3.96 17.63
C SER A 158 -9.70 -4.57 16.83
N GLU A 159 -9.99 -5.44 15.84
CA GLU A 159 -8.96 -6.00 14.96
C GLU A 159 -8.10 -4.90 14.31
N LEU A 160 -8.72 -3.82 13.82
CA LEU A 160 -7.97 -2.69 13.26
C LEU A 160 -6.97 -2.10 14.26
N VAL A 161 -7.38 -1.93 15.52
CA VAL A 161 -6.51 -1.39 16.58
C VAL A 161 -5.45 -2.41 17.01
N GLN A 162 -5.76 -3.71 16.98
CA GLN A 162 -4.76 -4.74 17.29
C GLN A 162 -3.66 -4.79 16.23
N LEU A 163 -3.93 -4.45 14.97
CA LEU A 163 -2.91 -4.32 13.93
C LEU A 163 -1.86 -3.22 14.23
N SER A 164 -2.17 -2.26 15.11
CA SER A 164 -1.16 -1.29 15.60
C SER A 164 -0.13 -1.93 16.54
N LYS A 165 -0.38 -3.14 17.06
CA LYS A 165 0.47 -3.82 18.03
C LYS A 165 1.21 -4.98 17.33
N PRO A 166 2.54 -4.93 17.19
CA PRO A 166 3.29 -5.97 16.49
C PRO A 166 3.13 -7.39 17.07
N GLU A 167 2.93 -7.52 18.38
CA GLU A 167 2.76 -8.80 19.08
C GLU A 167 1.29 -9.23 19.23
N SER A 168 0.35 -8.57 18.56
CA SER A 168 -1.03 -9.06 18.55
C SER A 168 -1.19 -10.27 17.64
N ALA A 169 -2.18 -11.12 17.95
CA ALA A 169 -2.49 -12.28 17.12
C ALA A 169 -2.87 -11.87 15.68
N GLU A 170 -3.49 -10.71 15.51
CA GLU A 170 -3.84 -10.13 14.22
C GLU A 170 -2.59 -9.75 13.41
N SER A 171 -1.63 -9.07 14.03
CA SER A 171 -0.37 -8.69 13.37
C SER A 171 0.49 -9.90 13.02
N GLU A 172 0.62 -10.87 13.93
CA GLU A 172 1.36 -12.11 13.69
C GLU A 172 0.75 -12.93 12.55
N ARG A 173 -0.58 -13.09 12.55
CA ARG A 173 -1.32 -13.79 11.49
C ARG A 173 -1.13 -13.10 10.14
N LEU A 174 -1.23 -11.79 10.08
CA LEU A 174 -1.04 -11.03 8.85
C LEU A 174 0.40 -11.15 8.33
N GLN A 175 1.39 -11.09 9.23
CA GLN A 175 2.80 -11.28 8.88
C GLN A 175 3.04 -12.70 8.32
N GLN A 176 2.48 -13.73 8.95
CA GLN A 176 2.56 -15.12 8.47
C GLN A 176 1.90 -15.29 7.10
N ALA A 177 0.75 -14.65 6.88
CA ALA A 177 0.08 -14.64 5.59
C ALA A 177 0.96 -14.00 4.51
N LEU A 178 1.54 -12.83 4.79
CA LEU A 178 2.45 -12.20 3.83
C LEU A 178 3.70 -13.05 3.58
N ASN A 179 4.29 -13.66 4.62
CA ASN A 179 5.43 -14.57 4.46
C ASN A 179 5.09 -15.74 3.53
N THR A 180 3.87 -16.26 3.62
CA THR A 180 3.34 -17.29 2.71
C THR A 180 3.27 -16.77 1.28
N LEU A 181 2.74 -15.55 1.07
CA LEU A 181 2.65 -14.94 -0.26
C LEU A 181 4.04 -14.80 -0.91
N VAL A 182 4.99 -14.20 -0.21
CA VAL A 182 6.32 -13.94 -0.78
C VAL A 182 7.11 -15.24 -1.02
N THR A 183 6.90 -16.27 -0.19
CA THR A 183 7.44 -17.62 -0.38
C THR A 183 6.95 -18.25 -1.68
N HIS A 184 5.69 -18.02 -2.06
CA HIS A 184 5.11 -18.47 -3.33
C HIS A 184 5.37 -17.50 -4.49
N ASN A 185 6.33 -16.57 -4.33
CA ASN A 185 6.71 -15.60 -5.34
C ASN A 185 5.60 -14.61 -5.77
N VAL A 186 4.55 -14.45 -4.95
CA VAL A 186 3.49 -13.47 -5.21
C VAL A 186 4.09 -12.07 -5.22
N LYS A 187 3.73 -11.29 -6.24
CA LYS A 187 4.14 -9.89 -6.38
C LYS A 187 3.15 -9.00 -5.65
N VAL A 188 3.57 -8.44 -4.51
CA VAL A 188 2.73 -7.65 -3.61
C VAL A 188 3.02 -6.17 -3.81
N THR A 189 2.02 -5.41 -4.21
CA THR A 189 2.06 -3.94 -4.27
C THR A 189 1.28 -3.35 -3.11
N LEU A 190 1.96 -2.54 -2.31
CA LEU A 190 1.39 -1.80 -1.18
C LEU A 190 1.25 -0.33 -1.59
N ALA A 191 0.02 0.15 -1.68
CA ALA A 191 -0.32 1.49 -2.13
C ALA A 191 -0.96 2.30 -1.00
N ALA A 192 -0.42 3.49 -0.73
CA ALA A 192 -0.97 4.43 0.24
C ALA A 192 -1.49 5.70 -0.45
N SER A 193 -2.25 6.51 0.28
CA SER A 193 -2.77 7.81 -0.18
C SER A 193 -2.19 8.94 0.67
N THR A 194 -1.73 10.03 0.04
CA THR A 194 -1.06 11.15 0.75
C THR A 194 -1.94 11.93 1.72
N THR A 195 -3.25 11.78 1.62
CA THR A 195 -4.24 12.46 2.46
C THR A 195 -5.29 11.47 2.97
N ASP A 196 -4.86 10.24 3.23
CA ASP A 196 -5.71 9.25 3.88
C ASP A 196 -6.10 9.72 5.29
N GLN A 197 -7.40 9.67 5.57
CA GLN A 197 -8.00 10.13 6.82
C GLN A 197 -8.22 9.00 7.84
N LEU A 198 -7.89 7.75 7.50
CA LEU A 198 -8.05 6.57 8.37
C LEU A 198 -6.74 5.80 8.59
N VAL A 199 -5.97 5.59 7.51
CA VAL A 199 -4.78 4.74 7.51
C VAL A 199 -3.54 5.59 7.24
N PRO A 200 -2.55 5.63 8.15
CA PRO A 200 -1.34 6.41 7.91
C PRO A 200 -0.49 5.73 6.82
N ILE A 201 0.30 6.52 6.09
CA ILE A 201 1.06 6.06 4.93
C ILE A 201 2.04 4.94 5.32
N ASP A 202 2.78 5.11 6.41
CA ASP A 202 3.73 4.11 6.89
C ASP A 202 3.07 2.77 7.26
N SER A 203 1.83 2.81 7.74
CA SER A 203 1.01 1.61 7.95
C SER A 203 0.65 0.97 6.62
N ALA A 204 0.05 1.71 5.67
CA ALA A 204 -0.33 1.17 4.36
C ALA A 204 0.85 0.61 3.56
N LEU A 205 2.05 1.16 3.74
CA LEU A 205 3.26 0.72 3.06
C LEU A 205 4.02 -0.40 3.80
N ALA A 206 3.61 -0.79 5.00
CA ALA A 206 4.30 -1.78 5.84
C ALA A 206 5.82 -1.54 5.89
N THR A 207 6.24 -0.38 6.41
CA THR A 207 7.65 0.06 6.44
C THR A 207 8.58 -0.90 7.20
N THR A 208 8.03 -1.69 8.12
CA THR A 208 8.74 -2.71 8.91
C THR A 208 9.03 -4.00 8.14
N TRP A 209 8.42 -4.21 6.98
CA TRP A 209 8.56 -5.43 6.18
C TRP A 209 9.51 -5.24 4.99
N TYR A 210 10.33 -6.25 4.69
CA TYR A 210 11.33 -6.15 3.64
C TYR A 210 11.39 -7.47 2.86
N HIS A 211 11.07 -7.38 1.58
CA HIS A 211 11.20 -8.48 0.65
C HIS A 211 11.20 -7.94 -0.79
N PRO A 212 12.01 -8.46 -1.72
CA PRO A 212 12.05 -7.96 -3.11
C PRO A 212 10.73 -8.09 -3.89
N ASN A 213 9.84 -8.99 -3.46
CA ASN A 213 8.49 -9.12 -4.02
C ASN A 213 7.48 -8.14 -3.41
N ILE A 214 7.92 -7.13 -2.65
CA ILE A 214 7.07 -6.07 -2.13
C ILE A 214 7.46 -4.77 -2.82
N TYR A 215 6.54 -4.22 -3.61
CA TYR A 215 6.66 -2.89 -4.21
C TYR A 215 5.77 -1.90 -3.47
N ARG A 216 6.26 -0.69 -3.26
CA ARG A 216 5.56 0.38 -2.54
C ARG A 216 5.32 1.57 -3.43
N CYS A 217 4.11 2.11 -3.39
CA CYS A 217 3.78 3.35 -4.07
C CYS A 217 2.84 4.22 -3.25
N VAL A 218 2.83 5.50 -3.54
CA VAL A 218 1.89 6.45 -2.94
C VAL A 218 1.13 7.17 -4.04
N TYR A 219 -0.20 7.18 -3.91
CA TYR A 219 -1.09 8.02 -4.69
C TYR A 219 -1.08 9.43 -4.11
N ILE A 220 -0.64 10.39 -4.93
CA ILE A 220 -0.74 11.81 -4.62
C ILE A 220 -2.17 12.26 -4.90
N ASP A 221 -2.93 12.52 -3.84
CA ASP A 221 -4.33 12.90 -3.98
C ASP A 221 -4.49 14.28 -4.63
N ASP A 222 -5.27 14.33 -5.71
CA ASP A 222 -5.65 15.54 -6.45
C ASP A 222 -6.87 16.26 -5.83
N GLY A 223 -7.28 15.81 -4.64
CA GLY A 223 -8.38 16.39 -3.89
C GLY A 223 -8.12 17.80 -3.33
N PRO A 224 -9.08 18.33 -2.55
CA PRO A 224 -9.00 19.68 -1.98
C PRO A 224 -7.85 19.88 -0.99
N ILE A 225 -7.38 18.77 -0.41
CA ILE A 225 -6.21 18.72 0.45
C ILE A 225 -5.16 17.97 -0.35
N SER A 226 -4.06 18.65 -0.67
CA SER A 226 -2.90 18.06 -1.32
C SER A 226 -1.65 18.32 -0.48
N ILE A 227 -0.63 17.51 -0.74
CA ILE A 227 0.69 17.73 -0.13
C ILE A 227 1.52 18.69 -0.99
N PRO A 228 2.47 19.43 -0.41
CA PRO A 228 3.39 20.26 -1.17
C PRO A 228 4.20 19.47 -2.21
N PRO A 229 4.59 20.07 -3.35
CA PRO A 229 5.42 19.42 -4.36
C PRO A 229 6.72 18.83 -3.81
N PHE A 230 7.38 19.53 -2.88
CA PHE A 230 8.56 19.01 -2.18
C PHE A 230 8.28 17.70 -1.43
N VAL A 231 7.16 17.63 -0.70
CA VAL A 231 6.77 16.45 0.06
C VAL A 231 6.47 15.28 -0.88
N ALA A 232 5.87 15.53 -2.04
CA ALA A 232 5.67 14.52 -3.07
C ALA A 232 7.00 13.99 -3.63
N SER A 233 7.95 14.89 -3.92
CA SER A 233 9.29 14.52 -4.39
C SER A 233 10.08 13.73 -3.35
N LEU A 234 9.97 14.11 -2.07
CA LEU A 234 10.61 13.38 -0.97
C LEU A 234 10.00 11.98 -0.78
N TRP A 235 8.67 11.84 -0.86
CA TRP A 235 8.03 10.52 -0.90
C TRP A 235 8.52 9.67 -2.07
N ASN A 236 8.66 10.27 -3.26
CA ASN A 236 9.19 9.56 -4.42
C ASN A 236 10.60 9.02 -4.14
N LEU A 237 11.50 9.85 -3.59
CA LEU A 237 12.86 9.43 -3.24
C LEU A 237 12.87 8.30 -2.19
N VAL A 238 12.07 8.44 -1.12
CA VAL A 238 11.90 7.43 -0.07
C VAL A 238 11.43 6.10 -0.66
N LEU A 239 10.43 6.11 -1.53
CA LEU A 239 9.86 4.90 -2.12
C LEU A 239 10.82 4.25 -3.13
N VAL A 240 11.52 5.05 -3.93
CA VAL A 240 12.58 4.54 -4.82
C VAL A 240 13.62 3.80 -4.00
N ALA A 241 14.18 4.44 -2.95
CA ALA A 241 15.15 3.82 -2.05
C ALA A 241 14.62 2.51 -1.44
N ARG A 242 13.37 2.51 -0.98
CA ARG A 242 12.73 1.32 -0.41
C ARG A 242 12.56 0.18 -1.40
N ASN A 243 12.16 0.48 -2.63
CA ASN A 243 11.90 -0.52 -3.65
C ASN A 243 13.19 -1.12 -4.23
N ILE A 244 14.31 -0.38 -4.19
CA ILE A 244 15.64 -0.90 -4.58
C ILE A 244 16.36 -1.61 -3.42
N GLY A 245 15.82 -1.54 -2.20
CA GLY A 245 16.29 -2.31 -1.04
C GLY A 245 17.10 -1.52 -0.01
N HIS A 246 17.18 -0.20 -0.13
CA HIS A 246 17.79 0.67 0.90
C HIS A 246 16.84 0.90 2.07
N LEU A 247 17.42 1.28 3.21
CA LEU A 247 16.67 1.79 4.34
C LEU A 247 16.27 3.25 4.08
N GLU A 248 15.16 3.67 4.66
CA GLU A 248 14.65 5.05 4.54
C GLU A 248 14.91 5.90 5.80
N HIS A 249 15.64 5.33 6.77
CA HIS A 249 16.13 6.02 7.97
C HIS A 249 15.02 6.65 8.85
N GLY A 250 13.76 6.22 8.70
CA GLY A 250 12.60 6.65 9.51
C GLY A 250 11.81 7.83 8.93
N ILE A 251 12.26 8.41 7.81
CA ILE A 251 11.63 9.53 7.10
C ILE A 251 10.17 9.23 6.73
N ALA A 252 9.86 8.02 6.29
CA ALA A 252 8.50 7.61 5.91
C ALA A 252 7.52 7.78 7.07
N LYS A 253 7.94 7.45 8.30
CA LYS A 253 7.09 7.64 9.49
C LYS A 253 6.92 9.12 9.80
N ASP A 254 8.02 9.88 9.80
CA ASP A 254 8.01 11.32 10.08
C ASP A 254 7.12 12.10 9.09
N LEU A 255 7.13 11.68 7.82
CA LEU A 255 6.25 12.21 6.78
C LEU A 255 4.80 11.76 6.96
N SER A 256 4.58 10.49 7.26
CA SER A 256 3.25 9.89 7.42
C SER A 256 2.42 10.62 8.48
N GLU A 257 3.01 10.94 9.63
CA GLU A 257 2.35 11.69 10.72
C GLU A 257 1.89 13.09 10.28
N ARG A 258 2.52 13.65 9.26
CA ARG A 258 2.19 14.95 8.67
C ARG A 258 1.32 14.84 7.42
N CYS A 259 0.98 13.65 6.96
CA CYS A 259 0.15 13.41 5.78
C CYS A 259 -1.28 12.96 6.12
N VAL A 260 -1.75 13.28 7.33
CA VAL A 260 -3.09 12.89 7.78
C VAL A 260 -4.18 13.72 7.10
N GLY A 261 -5.05 13.05 6.36
CA GLY A 261 -6.22 13.65 5.72
C GLY A 261 -7.33 14.07 6.69
N ARG A 262 -8.35 14.74 6.16
CA ARG A 262 -9.53 15.18 6.95
C ARG A 262 -10.84 14.84 6.22
N PRO A 263 -11.88 14.36 6.93
CA PRO A 263 -13.22 14.24 6.37
C PRO A 263 -13.93 15.60 6.27
N PRO A 264 -14.81 15.82 5.26
CA PRO A 264 -14.99 15.00 4.07
C PRO A 264 -13.87 15.28 3.05
N GLY A 265 -13.51 14.25 2.27
CA GLY A 265 -12.63 14.43 1.11
C GLY A 265 -11.14 14.21 1.38
N GLY A 266 -10.78 13.21 2.18
CA GLY A 266 -9.45 12.60 2.15
C GLY A 266 -9.36 11.47 1.12
N GLY A 267 -8.15 11.07 0.77
CA GLY A 267 -7.89 10.14 -0.35
C GLY A 267 -8.16 8.66 -0.07
N HIS A 268 -8.58 8.28 1.15
CA HIS A 268 -8.78 6.88 1.55
C HIS A 268 -9.62 6.07 0.56
N ASN A 269 -10.71 6.64 0.05
CA ASN A 269 -11.56 5.96 -0.95
C ASN A 269 -11.20 6.33 -2.39
N ARG A 270 -10.57 7.49 -2.62
CA ARG A 270 -10.24 7.95 -3.99
C ARG A 270 -9.21 7.05 -4.65
N ILE A 271 -8.25 6.54 -3.87
CA ILE A 271 -7.20 5.62 -4.34
C ILE A 271 -7.75 4.41 -5.11
N VAL A 272 -8.95 3.92 -4.76
CA VAL A 272 -9.55 2.71 -5.35
C VAL A 272 -9.75 2.84 -6.87
N SER A 273 -10.04 4.04 -7.36
CA SER A 273 -10.35 4.29 -8.77
C SER A 273 -9.17 4.87 -9.55
N GLN A 274 -7.96 4.88 -8.99
CA GLN A 274 -6.80 5.52 -9.61
C GLN A 274 -6.07 4.57 -10.54
N ALA A 275 -6.16 4.83 -11.85
CA ALA A 275 -5.57 3.99 -12.89
C ALA A 275 -4.08 3.73 -12.65
N GLY A 276 -3.29 4.78 -12.36
CA GLY A 276 -1.85 4.65 -12.14
C GLY A 276 -1.46 3.73 -10.97
N VAL A 277 -2.31 3.59 -9.94
CA VAL A 277 -2.07 2.66 -8.82
C VAL A 277 -2.23 1.21 -9.28
N HIS A 278 -3.29 0.92 -10.03
CA HIS A 278 -3.53 -0.41 -10.58
C HIS A 278 -2.51 -0.77 -11.66
N GLU A 279 -2.19 0.16 -12.56
CA GLU A 279 -1.15 -0.01 -13.57
C GLU A 279 0.20 -0.33 -12.93
N THR A 280 0.61 0.43 -11.91
CA THR A 280 1.86 0.16 -11.18
C THR A 280 1.91 -1.27 -10.63
N ALA A 281 0.80 -1.74 -10.05
CA ALA A 281 0.73 -3.10 -9.51
C ALA A 281 0.78 -4.18 -10.60
N LEU A 282 0.10 -3.96 -11.72
CA LEU A 282 0.13 -4.86 -12.88
C LEU A 282 1.52 -4.96 -13.48
N ARG A 283 2.19 -3.81 -13.70
CA ARG A 283 3.56 -3.76 -14.20
C ARG A 283 4.50 -4.50 -13.26
N PHE A 284 4.41 -4.27 -11.95
CA PHE A 284 5.21 -5.02 -10.99
C PHE A 284 4.94 -6.53 -11.04
N ALA A 285 3.67 -6.95 -11.16
CA ALA A 285 3.29 -8.35 -11.19
C ALA A 285 3.70 -9.07 -12.48
N LEU A 286 3.64 -8.39 -13.64
CA LEU A 286 3.77 -9.00 -14.95
C LEU A 286 5.14 -8.75 -15.60
N GLU A 287 5.76 -7.60 -15.35
CA GLU A 287 7.05 -7.18 -15.95
C GLU A 287 8.26 -7.51 -15.07
N THR A 288 8.05 -8.02 -13.85
CA THR A 288 9.16 -8.50 -13.01
C THR A 288 9.26 -10.02 -13.02
N THR A 289 10.47 -10.53 -12.78
CA THR A 289 10.75 -11.97 -12.75
C THR A 289 10.61 -12.54 -11.35
N ASN A 290 10.36 -13.84 -11.29
CA ASN A 290 10.47 -14.63 -10.08
C ASN A 290 11.87 -14.54 -9.47
N LEU A 291 11.95 -14.60 -8.13
CA LEU A 291 13.23 -14.69 -7.45
C LEU A 291 13.99 -15.96 -7.83
N SER A 292 15.28 -15.82 -8.15
CA SER A 292 16.17 -16.95 -8.43
C SER A 292 16.48 -17.79 -7.19
N ARG A 293 16.42 -17.17 -6.01
CA ARG A 293 16.56 -17.82 -4.71
C ARG A 293 15.44 -17.34 -3.80
N GLN A 294 14.74 -18.29 -3.18
CA GLN A 294 13.72 -17.99 -2.18
C GLN A 294 14.33 -17.19 -1.02
N ARG A 295 13.58 -16.20 -0.55
CA ARG A 295 13.92 -15.38 0.61
C ARG A 295 12.70 -15.31 1.51
N ASP A 296 12.95 -15.29 2.81
CA ASP A 296 11.90 -15.09 3.80
C ASP A 296 11.59 -13.59 3.94
N LEU A 297 10.40 -13.28 4.45
CA LEU A 297 10.04 -11.92 4.82
C LEU A 297 10.95 -11.45 5.96
N MET A 298 11.75 -10.41 5.72
CA MET A 298 12.53 -9.79 6.79
C MET A 298 11.69 -8.73 7.49
N VAL A 299 11.66 -8.78 8.82
CA VAL A 299 10.91 -7.86 9.65
C VAL A 299 11.92 -7.07 10.48
N ILE A 300 12.03 -5.78 10.20
CA ILE A 300 12.87 -4.87 10.97
C ILE A 300 11.92 -4.06 11.86
N PRO A 301 11.98 -4.22 13.19
CA PRO A 301 11.23 -3.39 14.11
C PRO A 301 11.54 -1.92 13.83
N SER A 302 10.50 -1.08 13.87
CA SER A 302 10.73 0.37 13.83
C SER A 302 11.60 0.73 15.04
N ALA A 303 12.80 1.27 14.81
CA ALA A 303 13.71 1.73 15.86
C ALA A 303 13.21 2.99 16.61
N TYR A 304 11.90 3.23 16.54
CA TYR A 304 11.23 4.45 16.94
C TYR A 304 10.87 4.39 18.42
N ASP A 305 11.42 5.33 19.18
CA ASP A 305 11.28 5.50 20.63
C ASP A 305 10.02 6.29 21.04
N GLY A 306 9.16 6.65 20.09
CA GLY A 306 7.94 7.42 20.37
C GLY A 306 8.04 8.90 19.99
N GLN A 307 9.20 9.40 19.57
CA GLN A 307 9.36 10.81 19.17
C GLN A 307 9.99 10.98 17.79
N THR A 308 9.16 11.46 16.86
CA THR A 308 9.57 12.06 15.59
C THR A 308 10.45 13.27 15.88
N SER A 309 11.76 13.13 15.67
CA SER A 309 12.73 14.18 15.97
C SER A 309 13.10 14.92 14.70
N LEU A 310 12.46 16.07 14.49
CA LEU A 310 12.82 16.99 13.40
C LEU A 310 14.31 17.37 13.39
N TYR A 311 15.00 17.26 14.52
CA TYR A 311 16.44 17.50 14.62
C TYR A 311 17.30 16.51 13.83
N LYS A 312 16.85 15.26 13.65
CA LYS A 312 17.58 14.23 12.91
C LYS A 312 17.28 14.27 11.40
N LEU A 313 16.14 14.85 11.04
CA LEU A 313 15.60 14.86 9.68
C LEU A 313 16.63 15.26 8.60
N PRO A 314 17.36 16.39 8.69
CA PRO A 314 18.33 16.76 7.66
C PRO A 314 19.45 15.72 7.47
N TRP A 315 19.90 15.06 8.55
CA TRP A 315 20.90 13.99 8.47
C TRP A 315 20.32 12.75 7.78
N THR A 316 19.11 12.33 8.17
CA THR A 316 18.46 11.16 7.55
C THR A 316 18.18 11.39 6.06
N VAL A 317 17.78 12.60 5.66
CA VAL A 317 17.55 12.92 4.24
C VAL A 317 18.87 12.91 3.48
N ARG A 318 19.98 13.41 4.06
CA ARG A 318 21.30 13.31 3.46
C ARG A 318 21.75 11.86 3.26
N GLU A 319 21.55 11.00 4.27
CA GLU A 319 21.86 9.57 4.18
C GLU A 319 21.02 8.89 3.08
N LEU A 320 19.72 9.18 3.01
CA LEU A 320 18.85 8.69 1.94
C LEU A 320 19.34 9.12 0.54
N VAL A 321 19.67 10.40 0.38
CA VAL A 321 20.20 10.94 -0.88
C VAL A 321 21.50 10.24 -1.27
N HIS A 322 22.40 10.04 -0.31
CA HIS A 322 23.66 9.34 -0.52
C HIS A 322 23.45 7.89 -0.99
N ASP A 323 22.59 7.13 -0.30
CA ASP A 323 22.27 5.73 -0.65
C ASP A 323 21.68 5.63 -2.06
N VAL A 324 20.78 6.55 -2.42
CA VAL A 324 20.18 6.61 -3.76
C VAL A 324 21.21 6.96 -4.83
N LEU A 325 22.08 7.94 -4.59
CA LEU A 325 23.11 8.35 -5.56
C LEU A 325 24.16 7.27 -5.83
N GLN A 326 24.41 6.38 -4.88
CA GLN A 326 25.28 5.21 -5.08
C GLN A 326 24.63 4.10 -5.93
N THR A 327 23.32 4.18 -6.17
CA THR A 327 22.59 3.12 -6.87
C THR A 327 22.70 3.28 -8.38
N LYS A 328 23.13 2.21 -9.04
CA LYS A 328 23.20 2.14 -10.51
C LYS A 328 21.84 1.80 -11.12
N HIS A 329 21.68 2.11 -12.41
CA HIS A 329 20.49 1.76 -13.21
C HIS A 329 19.18 2.44 -12.78
N ILE A 330 19.28 3.54 -12.06
CA ILE A 330 18.18 4.46 -11.78
C ILE A 330 18.58 5.89 -12.18
N THR A 331 17.60 6.76 -12.38
CA THR A 331 17.84 8.19 -12.65
C THR A 331 18.06 8.97 -11.35
N ALA A 332 19.01 8.54 -10.52
CA ALA A 332 19.26 9.07 -9.18
C ALA A 332 19.46 10.59 -9.17
N PHE A 333 20.33 11.10 -10.05
CA PHE A 333 20.59 12.55 -10.16
C PHE A 333 19.33 13.36 -10.46
N LYS A 334 18.48 12.88 -11.37
CA LYS A 334 17.22 13.53 -11.71
C LYS A 334 16.26 13.56 -10.52
N LEU A 335 16.17 12.47 -9.75
CA LEU A 335 15.33 12.41 -8.55
C LEU A 335 15.79 13.42 -7.48
N VAL A 336 17.10 13.56 -7.29
CA VAL A 336 17.68 14.52 -6.33
C VAL A 336 17.53 15.96 -6.83
N GLU A 337 17.74 16.22 -8.11
CA GLU A 337 17.51 17.52 -8.73
C GLU A 337 16.05 17.98 -8.59
N GLU A 338 15.09 17.09 -8.85
CA GLU A 338 13.65 17.36 -8.64
C GLU A 338 13.34 17.63 -7.16
N LEU A 339 13.97 16.91 -6.23
CA LEU A 339 13.82 17.14 -4.79
C LEU A 339 14.33 18.53 -4.38
N VAL A 340 15.54 18.91 -4.80
CA VAL A 340 16.14 20.22 -4.46
C VAL A 340 15.34 21.34 -5.11
N SER A 341 15.02 21.22 -6.40
CA SER A 341 14.23 22.23 -7.13
C SER A 341 12.84 22.44 -6.50
N SER A 342 12.17 21.36 -6.10
CA SER A 342 10.88 21.47 -5.43
C SER A 342 10.96 22.05 -4.01
N PHE A 343 12.10 21.93 -3.33
CA PHE A 343 12.34 22.59 -2.04
C PHE A 343 12.54 24.10 -2.20
N GLN A 344 13.42 24.51 -3.12
CA GLN A 344 13.74 25.91 -3.40
C GLN A 344 12.52 26.72 -3.86
N THR A 345 11.63 26.09 -4.62
CA THR A 345 10.41 26.73 -5.14
C THR A 345 9.22 26.69 -4.16
N TRP A 346 9.40 26.13 -2.95
CA TRP A 346 8.31 25.96 -1.99
C TRP A 346 8.08 27.20 -1.11
N GLU A 347 7.34 28.21 -1.61
CA GLU A 347 7.10 29.46 -0.87
C GLU A 347 5.92 29.38 0.12
N ASP A 348 4.78 28.82 -0.30
CA ASP A 348 3.54 28.78 0.48
C ASP A 348 3.51 27.63 1.52
N VAL A 349 4.28 27.81 2.59
CA VAL A 349 4.41 26.80 3.64
C VAL A 349 3.22 26.88 4.60
N GLY A 350 2.22 26.02 4.38
CA GLY A 350 1.12 25.82 5.31
C GLY A 350 1.62 25.53 6.73
N LYS A 351 0.86 25.93 7.76
CA LYS A 351 1.27 25.86 9.18
C LYS A 351 1.84 24.50 9.60
N GLN A 352 1.31 23.42 9.04
CA GLN A 352 1.72 22.04 9.30
C GLN A 352 3.17 21.71 8.86
N TRP A 353 3.68 22.45 7.89
CA TRP A 353 4.95 22.20 7.23
C TRP A 353 6.06 23.18 7.61
N LYS A 354 5.75 24.23 8.40
CA LYS A 354 6.73 25.28 8.75
C LYS A 354 7.96 24.72 9.45
N ASP A 355 7.75 24.00 10.54
CA ASP A 355 8.85 23.42 11.32
C ASP A 355 9.61 22.34 10.51
N PHE A 356 8.89 21.64 9.62
CA PHE A 356 9.48 20.63 8.74
C PHE A 356 10.39 21.26 7.67
N LYS A 357 9.94 22.34 7.01
CA LYS A 357 10.77 23.09 6.07
C LYS A 357 11.97 23.72 6.77
N PHE A 358 11.77 24.34 7.94
CA PHE A 358 12.83 24.94 8.74
C PHE A 358 13.94 23.92 9.08
N ALA A 359 13.55 22.71 9.51
CA ALA A 359 14.50 21.64 9.79
C ALA A 359 15.32 21.19 8.57
N LEU A 360 14.84 21.46 7.36
CA LEU A 360 15.44 21.07 6.09
C LEU A 360 16.10 22.24 5.36
N GLU A 361 16.23 23.43 5.95
CA GLU A 361 16.90 24.59 5.32
C GLU A 361 18.35 24.30 4.92
N ALA A 362 19.00 23.32 5.54
CA ALA A 362 20.32 22.86 5.11
C ALA A 362 20.33 22.27 3.67
N ILE A 363 19.18 21.80 3.17
CA ILE A 363 19.03 21.34 1.77
C ILE A 363 19.11 22.53 0.80
N ASP A 364 18.69 23.73 1.22
CA ASP A 364 18.68 24.94 0.37
C ASP A 364 20.07 25.36 -0.09
N ASN A 365 21.06 25.17 0.78
CA ASN A 365 22.46 25.55 0.54
C ASN A 365 23.28 24.44 -0.11
N ALA A 366 22.70 23.26 -0.30
CA ALA A 366 23.44 22.12 -0.81
C ALA A 366 23.51 22.22 -2.35
N ASP A 367 24.65 22.70 -2.88
CA ASP A 367 24.96 22.50 -4.29
C ASP A 367 24.98 20.99 -4.56
N GLY A 368 24.52 20.55 -5.74
CA GLY A 368 24.42 19.11 -6.06
C GLY A 368 25.74 18.34 -5.89
N GLU A 369 26.89 19.03 -5.88
CA GLU A 369 28.21 18.47 -5.54
C GLU A 369 28.44 18.30 -4.01
N GLU A 370 27.92 19.18 -3.15
CA GLU A 370 28.04 19.05 -1.69
C GLU A 370 27.17 17.92 -1.12
N LEU A 371 26.08 17.53 -1.81
CA LEU A 371 25.30 16.33 -1.48
C LEU A 371 26.02 15.02 -1.85
N LEU A 372 27.05 15.09 -2.70
CA LEU A 372 27.84 13.94 -3.15
C LEU A 372 29.09 13.68 -2.28
N THR A 373 29.59 14.69 -1.56
CA THR A 373 30.72 14.61 -0.61
C THR A 373 30.28 14.48 0.84
#